data_AF-A0A3N5QGM6-F1
#
_entry.id   AF-A0A3N5QGM6-F1
#
_cell.length_a   1.000
_cell.length_b   1.000
_cell.length_c   1.000
_cell.angle_alpha   90.00
_cell.angle_beta   90.00
_cell.angle_gamma   90.00
#
_symmetry.space_group_name_H-M   'P 1'
#
loop_
_entity.id
_entity.type
_entity.pdbx_description
1 polymer ?
#
loop_
_entity_poly.entity_id
_entity_poly.type
_entity_poly.pdbx_seq_one_letter_code
_entity_poly.pdbx_strand_id
1 'polypeptide(L)'
;MGKYIDVNKPDIEILPKNGCPGPVVRDYGEKVRVIFLDSQWWLHNYLKPDSSNSECYPVNKYDIVDSVDNLIKNAGDRFVIIAAHHPLESYGPHGGFFDWKAHIFPLLDFNQYLWIPLPVIGSFYPLLRMAGVSSQDMSNSTNKDYVEGLKGILSKYSNIIYAAGHEHS
;
A
#
# COMPACT_ATOMS: atom_id res chain seq x y z
N MET A 1 14.56 -5.69 5.43
CA MET A 1 14.87 -4.24 5.31
C MET A 1 15.01 -3.57 6.68
N GLY A 2 14.01 -3.61 7.57
CA GLY A 2 14.06 -2.95 8.89
C GLY A 2 15.31 -3.22 9.74
N LYS A 3 15.60 -4.50 10.04
CA LYS A 3 16.78 -4.88 10.83
C LYS A 3 18.13 -4.37 10.28
N TYR A 4 18.24 -4.18 8.96
CA TYR A 4 19.47 -3.67 8.36
C TYR A 4 19.62 -2.16 8.63
N ILE A 5 18.53 -1.40 8.52
CA ILE A 5 18.52 0.05 8.74
C ILE A 5 18.76 0.34 10.24
N ASP A 6 18.09 -0.37 11.13
CA ASP A 6 18.25 -0.18 12.58
C ASP A 6 19.71 -0.36 13.04
N VAL A 7 20.46 -1.28 12.40
CA VAL A 7 21.86 -1.56 12.74
C VAL A 7 22.83 -0.58 12.08
N ASN A 8 22.58 -0.16 10.84
CA ASN A 8 23.56 0.59 10.04
C ASN A 8 23.27 2.09 9.94
N LYS A 9 22.07 2.53 10.33
CA LYS A 9 21.59 3.91 10.24
C LYS A 9 20.69 4.23 11.45
N PRO A 10 21.27 4.35 12.67
CA PRO A 10 20.49 4.50 13.90
C PRO A 10 19.64 5.78 13.94
N ASP A 11 19.98 6.79 13.14
CA ASP A 11 19.22 8.04 13.02
C ASP A 11 17.97 7.92 12.11
N ILE A 12 17.75 6.75 11.49
CA ILE A 12 16.62 6.49 10.59
C ILE A 12 15.68 5.48 11.24
N GLU A 13 14.39 5.85 11.34
CA GLU A 13 13.34 4.98 11.84
C GLU A 13 12.42 4.53 10.69
N ILE A 14 12.18 3.22 10.57
CA ILE A 14 11.11 2.69 9.71
C ILE A 14 9.87 2.42 10.54
N LEU A 15 8.73 2.94 10.08
CA LEU A 15 7.42 2.72 10.67
C LEU A 15 6.45 2.14 9.63
N PRO A 16 5.55 1.21 10.04
CA PRO A 16 5.55 0.49 11.32
C PRO A 16 6.76 -0.45 11.49
N LYS A 17 7.10 -0.79 12.74
CA LYS A 17 8.24 -1.67 13.04
C LYS A 17 7.87 -3.14 12.90
N ASN A 18 8.89 -3.99 12.71
CA ASN A 18 8.78 -5.46 12.78
C ASN A 18 7.74 -6.10 11.84
N GLY A 19 7.36 -5.41 10.76
CA GLY A 19 6.31 -5.87 9.85
C GLY A 19 4.91 -5.82 10.46
N CYS A 20 4.72 -5.08 11.56
CA CYS A 20 3.39 -4.85 12.11
C CYS A 20 2.53 -4.07 11.11
N PRO A 21 1.21 -4.29 11.08
CA PRO A 21 0.31 -3.58 10.16
C PRO A 21 0.23 -2.07 10.43
N GLY A 22 0.49 -1.63 11.66
CA GLY A 22 0.05 -0.32 12.14
C GLY A 22 -1.46 -0.30 12.45
N PRO A 23 -2.05 0.87 12.71
CA PRO A 23 -1.46 2.21 12.55
C PRO A 23 -0.41 2.57 13.61
N VAL A 24 0.65 3.27 13.19
CA VAL A 24 1.57 3.98 14.10
C VAL A 24 1.44 5.48 13.89
N VAL A 25 1.40 6.26 14.97
CA VAL A 25 1.16 7.71 14.91
C VAL A 25 2.40 8.53 15.27
N ARG A 26 2.58 9.64 14.56
CA ARG A 26 3.50 10.73 14.91
C ARG A 26 2.79 12.07 14.78
N ASP A 27 2.78 12.85 15.85
CA ASP A 27 2.25 14.21 15.85
C ASP A 27 3.39 15.21 15.72
N TYR A 28 3.22 16.16 14.81
CA TYR A 28 4.14 17.27 14.57
C TYR A 28 3.47 18.55 15.09
N GLY A 29 3.59 18.73 16.41
CA GLY A 29 2.94 19.81 17.14
C GLY A 29 1.41 19.71 17.10
N GLU A 30 0.76 20.86 16.97
CA GLU A 30 -0.70 20.99 16.95
C GLU A 30 -1.28 21.06 15.54
N LYS A 31 -0.43 20.95 14.50
CA LYS A 31 -0.85 21.17 13.11
C LYS A 31 -0.96 19.92 12.26
N VAL A 32 -0.10 18.92 12.46
CA VAL A 32 -0.05 17.73 11.59
C VAL A 32 0.03 16.46 12.41
N ARG A 33 -0.76 15.46 12.02
CA ARG A 33 -0.66 14.07 12.46
C ARG A 33 -0.32 13.19 11.27
N VAL A 34 0.68 12.32 11.41
CA VAL A 34 1.00 11.30 10.41
C VAL A 34 0.67 9.92 10.96
N ILE A 35 -0.07 9.14 10.19
CA ILE A 35 -0.47 7.76 10.49
C ILE A 35 0.22 6.84 9.49
N PHE A 36 1.10 5.97 9.96
CA PHE A 36 1.85 5.01 9.14
C PHE A 36 1.16 3.66 9.12
N LEU A 37 0.98 3.10 7.93
CA LEU A 37 0.37 1.79 7.70
C LEU A 37 1.29 0.90 6.86
N ASP A 38 1.41 -0.37 7.24
CA ASP A 38 1.99 -1.39 6.40
C ASP A 38 0.89 -1.99 5.50
N SER A 39 0.66 -1.35 4.36
CA SER A 39 -0.24 -1.88 3.34
C SER A 39 0.20 -3.25 2.78
N GLN A 40 1.49 -3.59 2.83
CA GLN A 40 1.95 -4.90 2.35
C GLN A 40 1.46 -6.02 3.27
N TRP A 41 1.43 -5.77 4.60
CA TRP A 41 0.82 -6.68 5.57
C TRP A 41 -0.61 -7.05 5.17
N TRP A 42 -1.38 -6.10 4.62
CA TRP A 42 -2.75 -6.38 4.17
C TRP A 42 -2.80 -7.26 2.90
N LEU A 43 -1.92 -7.00 1.94
CA LEU A 43 -2.00 -7.58 0.58
C LEU A 43 -1.31 -8.93 0.42
N HIS A 44 -0.34 -9.28 1.27
CA HIS A 44 0.38 -10.54 1.13
C HIS A 44 -0.32 -11.73 1.81
N ASN A 45 -0.11 -12.94 1.30
CA ASN A 45 -0.70 -14.17 1.86
C ASN A 45 0.26 -14.99 2.75
N TYR A 46 1.52 -14.54 2.89
CA TYR A 46 2.48 -15.19 3.78
C TYR A 46 2.13 -15.04 5.26
N LEU A 47 2.86 -15.78 6.11
CA LEU A 47 2.77 -15.66 7.58
C LEU A 47 2.95 -14.19 7.99
N LYS A 48 1.99 -13.73 8.78
CA LYS A 48 1.93 -12.36 9.29
C LYS A 48 2.37 -12.35 10.76
N PRO A 49 3.04 -11.29 11.21
CA PRO A 49 3.15 -11.04 12.64
C PRO A 49 1.75 -10.76 13.21
N ASP A 50 1.41 -11.45 14.28
CA ASP A 50 0.18 -11.35 15.05
C ASP A 50 0.47 -11.40 16.56
N SER A 51 -0.57 -11.39 17.41
CA SER A 51 -0.42 -11.38 18.86
C SER A 51 0.16 -12.67 19.45
N SER A 52 0.26 -13.74 18.67
CA SER A 52 0.83 -15.03 19.09
C SER A 52 2.34 -15.13 18.84
N ASN A 53 2.86 -14.37 17.87
CA ASN A 53 4.25 -14.45 17.42
C ASN A 53 4.99 -13.10 17.40
N SER A 54 4.33 -12.01 17.80
CA SER A 54 4.86 -10.65 17.85
C SER A 54 4.06 -9.77 18.83
N GLU A 55 4.58 -8.58 19.14
CA GLU A 55 3.88 -7.56 19.93
C GLU A 55 3.00 -6.64 19.05
N CYS A 56 2.68 -7.07 17.83
CA CYS A 56 1.88 -6.25 16.92
C CYS A 56 0.43 -6.14 17.41
N TYR A 57 -0.11 -4.94 17.33
CA TYR A 57 -1.53 -4.65 17.51
C TYR A 57 -1.88 -3.40 16.70
N PRO A 58 -3.05 -3.34 16.04
CA PRO A 58 -4.00 -4.43 15.79
C PRO A 58 -3.44 -5.54 14.89
N VAL A 59 -4.11 -6.70 14.81
CA VAL A 59 -3.67 -7.87 13.99
C VAL A 59 -4.78 -8.43 13.09
N ASN A 60 -5.84 -7.65 12.88
CA ASN A 60 -6.88 -7.95 11.90
C ASN A 60 -7.32 -6.67 11.16
N LYS A 61 -7.88 -6.87 9.98
CA LYS A 61 -8.25 -5.82 9.03
C LYS A 61 -9.29 -4.84 9.57
N TYR A 62 -10.29 -5.33 10.29
CA TYR A 62 -11.34 -4.50 10.88
C TYR A 62 -10.76 -3.58 11.95
N ASP A 63 -9.98 -4.11 12.88
CA ASP A 63 -9.36 -3.33 13.96
C ASP A 63 -8.34 -2.32 13.42
N ILE A 64 -7.66 -2.62 12.30
CA ILE A 64 -6.81 -1.64 11.62
C ILE A 64 -7.63 -0.45 11.15
N VAL A 65 -8.74 -0.71 10.43
CA VAL A 65 -9.62 0.36 9.92
C VAL A 65 -10.26 1.15 11.06
N ASP A 66 -10.76 0.48 12.09
CA ASP A 66 -11.33 1.14 13.27
C ASP A 66 -10.29 1.98 14.01
N SER A 67 -9.07 1.46 14.18
CA SER A 67 -7.97 2.20 14.80
C SER A 67 -7.61 3.45 13.99
N VAL A 68 -7.55 3.37 12.66
CA VAL A 68 -7.30 4.53 11.80
C VAL A 68 -8.44 5.56 11.93
N ASP A 69 -9.70 5.13 11.88
CA ASP A 69 -10.88 5.99 12.06
C ASP A 69 -10.83 6.72 13.41
N ASN A 70 -10.50 6.01 14.49
CA ASN A 70 -10.37 6.58 15.83
C ASN A 70 -9.18 7.56 15.94
N LEU A 71 -8.06 7.30 15.27
CA LEU A 71 -6.90 8.19 15.26
C LEU A 71 -7.16 9.48 14.49
N ILE A 72 -7.96 9.42 13.43
CA ILE A 72 -8.44 10.59 12.70
C ILE A 72 -9.41 11.40 13.56
N LYS A 73 -10.43 10.75 14.15
CA LYS A 73 -11.42 11.42 15.03
C LYS A 73 -10.77 12.21 16.16
N ASN A 74 -9.71 11.64 16.75
CA ASN A 74 -9.00 12.23 17.86
C ASN A 74 -7.78 13.07 17.44
N ALA A 75 -7.72 13.52 16.17
CA ALA A 75 -6.65 14.40 15.69
C ALA A 75 -6.80 15.86 16.17
N GLY A 76 -8.02 16.26 16.59
CA GLY A 76 -8.35 17.65 16.88
C GLY A 76 -8.30 18.49 15.61
N ASP A 77 -7.73 19.70 15.70
CA ASP A 77 -7.58 20.62 14.55
C ASP A 77 -6.40 20.26 13.62
N ARG A 78 -5.70 19.15 13.88
CA ARG A 78 -4.58 18.71 13.05
C ARG A 78 -5.06 18.30 11.67
N PHE A 79 -4.23 18.60 10.67
CA PHE A 79 -4.30 17.95 9.38
C PHE A 79 -3.75 16.52 9.47
N VAL A 80 -4.43 15.54 8.88
CA VAL A 80 -4.01 14.14 8.97
C VAL A 80 -3.39 13.69 7.65
N ILE A 81 -2.21 13.09 7.71
CA ILE A 81 -1.56 12.42 6.59
C ILE A 81 -1.51 10.94 6.90
N ILE A 82 -2.05 10.11 6.02
CA ILE A 82 -1.90 8.66 6.09
C ILE A 82 -0.81 8.28 5.10
N ALA A 83 0.24 7.62 5.58
CA ALA A 83 1.38 7.18 4.77
C ALA A 83 1.40 5.65 4.68
N ALA A 84 1.34 5.14 3.46
CA ALA A 84 1.37 3.71 3.17
C ALA A 84 2.13 3.44 1.86
N HIS A 85 2.45 2.17 1.57
CA HIS A 85 3.15 1.83 0.33
C HIS A 85 2.21 1.81 -0.88
N HIS A 86 1.08 1.10 -0.79
CA HIS A 86 0.17 0.89 -1.92
C HIS A 86 -0.88 2.03 -2.03
N PRO A 87 -1.18 2.52 -3.23
CA PRO A 87 -2.12 3.61 -3.44
C PRO A 87 -3.57 3.11 -3.39
N LEU A 88 -4.51 4.00 -3.05
CA LEU A 88 -5.94 3.68 -3.08
C LEU A 88 -6.57 3.86 -4.48
N GLU A 89 -5.82 4.44 -5.39
CA GLU A 89 -6.13 4.65 -6.80
C GLU A 89 -4.84 4.56 -7.60
N SER A 90 -4.84 3.85 -8.73
CA SER A 90 -3.70 3.81 -9.65
C SER A 90 -4.18 4.04 -11.08
N TYR A 91 -3.41 4.84 -11.81
CA TYR A 91 -3.56 5.08 -13.25
C TYR A 91 -2.43 4.43 -14.07
N GLY A 92 -1.65 3.54 -13.44
CA GLY A 92 -0.59 2.77 -14.08
C GLY A 92 -0.95 1.30 -14.27
N PRO A 93 0.05 0.43 -14.53
CA PRO A 93 -0.15 -1.00 -14.75
C PRO A 93 -0.90 -1.73 -13.62
N HIS A 94 -0.69 -1.35 -12.36
CA HIS A 94 -1.43 -1.94 -11.23
C HIS A 94 -2.92 -1.56 -11.24
N GLY A 95 -3.26 -0.40 -11.82
CA GLY A 95 -4.63 0.03 -12.08
C GLY A 95 -5.27 -0.60 -13.33
N GLY A 96 -4.52 -1.39 -14.11
CA GLY A 96 -4.98 -1.97 -15.35
C GLY A 96 -4.78 -1.08 -16.58
N PHE A 97 -4.00 0.00 -16.48
CA PHE A 97 -3.70 0.90 -17.59
C PHE A 97 -2.41 0.47 -18.27
N PHE A 98 -2.53 -0.01 -19.51
CA PHE A 98 -1.41 -0.50 -20.33
C PHE A 98 -1.36 0.25 -21.65
N ASP A 99 -0.16 0.69 -22.05
CA ASP A 99 0.06 1.31 -23.35
C ASP A 99 0.29 0.24 -24.44
N TRP A 100 0.39 0.68 -25.69
CA TRP A 100 0.66 -0.22 -26.81
C TRP A 100 1.98 -0.98 -26.67
N LYS A 101 2.97 -0.43 -25.94
CA LYS A 101 4.26 -1.10 -25.72
C LYS A 101 4.09 -2.29 -24.82
N ALA A 102 3.24 -2.25 -23.80
CA ALA A 102 2.98 -3.42 -22.96
C ALA A 102 2.39 -4.60 -23.76
N HIS A 103 1.61 -4.33 -24.81
CA HIS A 103 1.03 -5.37 -25.67
C HIS A 103 2.02 -5.96 -26.69
N ILE A 104 2.95 -5.15 -27.19
CA ILE A 104 3.91 -5.56 -28.21
C ILE A 104 5.23 -6.03 -27.59
N PHE A 105 5.69 -5.38 -26.52
CA PHE A 105 6.97 -5.59 -25.85
C PHE A 105 6.77 -5.87 -24.34
N PRO A 106 6.04 -6.94 -23.96
CA PRO A 106 5.69 -7.23 -22.57
C PRO A 106 6.91 -7.47 -21.66
N LEU A 107 8.09 -7.75 -22.24
CA LEU A 107 9.31 -8.03 -21.49
C LEU A 107 9.97 -6.76 -20.93
N LEU A 108 9.59 -5.57 -21.41
CA LEU A 108 10.13 -4.30 -20.91
C LEU A 108 9.79 -4.06 -19.43
N ASP A 109 8.64 -4.57 -18.98
CA ASP A 109 8.21 -4.49 -17.57
C ASP A 109 9.14 -5.29 -16.63
N PHE A 110 9.78 -6.34 -17.15
CA PHE A 110 10.74 -7.15 -16.39
C PHE A 110 12.17 -6.64 -16.56
N ASN A 111 12.51 -6.17 -17.75
CA ASN A 111 13.82 -5.63 -18.08
C ASN A 111 13.73 -4.65 -19.25
N GLN A 112 14.06 -3.39 -18.97
CA GLN A 112 14.05 -2.27 -19.93
C GLN A 112 14.89 -2.46 -21.20
N TYR A 113 15.79 -3.45 -21.24
CA TYR A 113 16.61 -3.76 -22.41
C TYR A 113 16.01 -4.84 -23.33
N LEU A 114 14.95 -5.53 -22.92
CA LEU A 114 14.33 -6.63 -23.68
C LEU A 114 13.28 -6.15 -24.68
N TRP A 115 13.73 -5.46 -25.73
CA TRP A 115 12.90 -5.02 -26.86
C TRP A 115 12.55 -6.16 -27.84
N ILE A 116 11.93 -7.22 -27.32
CA ILE A 116 11.53 -8.39 -28.11
C ILE A 116 10.03 -8.29 -28.38
N PRO A 117 9.59 -8.15 -29.65
CA PRO A 117 8.18 -8.06 -29.99
C PRO A 117 7.51 -9.42 -29.84
N LEU A 118 6.48 -9.49 -29.00
CA LEU A 118 5.65 -10.67 -28.76
C LEU A 118 4.17 -10.29 -28.91
N PRO A 119 3.68 -9.86 -30.10
CA PRO A 119 2.27 -9.53 -30.27
C PRO A 119 1.38 -10.75 -30.03
N VAL A 120 0.11 -10.53 -29.68
CA VAL A 120 -0.88 -11.55 -29.30
C VAL A 120 -0.57 -12.24 -27.96
N ILE A 121 0.61 -12.86 -27.82
CA ILE A 121 1.07 -13.49 -26.57
C ILE A 121 1.33 -12.43 -25.51
N GLY A 122 1.92 -11.29 -25.89
CA GLY A 122 2.25 -10.20 -24.99
C GLY A 122 1.02 -9.54 -24.36
N SER A 123 -0.10 -9.49 -25.07
CA SER A 123 -1.38 -9.04 -24.52
C SER A 123 -1.93 -9.92 -23.41
N PHE A 124 -1.49 -11.17 -23.29
CA PHE A 124 -1.95 -12.06 -22.23
C PHE A 124 -1.54 -11.56 -20.84
N TYR A 125 -0.34 -10.99 -20.71
CA TYR A 125 0.14 -10.47 -19.43
C TYR A 125 -0.67 -9.26 -18.92
N PRO A 126 -0.89 -8.18 -19.70
CA PRO A 126 -1.82 -7.11 -19.36
C PRO A 126 -3.22 -7.60 -19.01
N LEU A 127 -3.77 -8.57 -19.77
CA LEU A 127 -5.09 -9.15 -19.50
C LEU A 127 -5.15 -9.85 -18.13
N LEU A 128 -4.13 -10.62 -17.77
CA LEU A 128 -4.07 -11.26 -16.45
C LEU A 128 -3.94 -10.25 -15.31
N ARG A 129 -3.13 -9.20 -15.48
CA ARG A 129 -3.00 -8.09 -14.51
C ARG A 129 -4.32 -7.35 -14.35
N MET A 130 -5.00 -7.01 -15.45
CA MET A 130 -6.35 -6.42 -15.42
C MET A 130 -7.35 -7.35 -14.73
N ALA A 131 -7.22 -8.67 -14.90
CA ALA A 131 -8.04 -9.67 -14.20
C ALA A 131 -7.70 -9.85 -12.71
N GLY A 132 -6.65 -9.19 -12.21
CA GLY A 132 -6.31 -9.16 -10.78
C GLY A 132 -5.51 -10.39 -10.33
N VAL A 133 -4.66 -10.95 -11.18
CA VAL A 133 -3.85 -12.12 -10.86
C VAL A 133 -2.89 -11.88 -9.69
N SER A 134 -2.43 -10.63 -9.49
CA SER A 134 -1.59 -10.25 -8.37
C SER A 134 -2.43 -9.60 -7.27
N SER A 135 -2.11 -9.84 -5.99
CA SER A 135 -2.73 -9.10 -4.89
C SER A 135 -2.37 -7.61 -4.86
N GLN A 136 -1.39 -7.20 -5.67
CA GLN A 136 -1.01 -5.81 -5.89
C GLN A 136 -1.84 -5.13 -6.99
N ASP A 137 -2.65 -5.86 -7.75
CA ASP A 137 -3.50 -5.29 -8.79
C ASP A 137 -4.77 -4.72 -8.16
N MET A 138 -5.19 -3.54 -8.59
CA MET A 138 -6.39 -2.86 -8.05
C MET A 138 -7.68 -3.67 -8.29
N SER A 139 -7.68 -4.55 -9.28
CA SER A 139 -8.82 -5.43 -9.58
C SER A 139 -8.88 -6.67 -8.68
N ASN A 140 -7.80 -7.01 -7.95
CA ASN A 140 -7.75 -8.15 -7.04
C ASN A 140 -8.65 -7.94 -5.82
N SER A 141 -9.31 -8.99 -5.36
CA SER A 141 -10.24 -8.92 -4.22
C SER A 141 -9.57 -8.49 -2.91
N THR A 142 -8.32 -8.88 -2.68
CA THR A 142 -7.58 -8.49 -1.46
C THR A 142 -7.23 -7.00 -1.46
N ASN A 143 -6.88 -6.45 -2.63
CA ASN A 143 -6.62 -5.03 -2.79
C ASN A 143 -7.91 -4.21 -2.73
N LYS A 144 -8.99 -4.67 -3.38
CA LYS A 144 -10.31 -4.05 -3.26
C LYS A 144 -10.77 -3.94 -1.81
N ASP A 145 -10.62 -5.01 -1.03
CA ASP A 145 -10.94 -5.03 0.40
C ASP A 145 -10.12 -3.99 1.19
N TYR A 146 -8.82 -3.83 0.90
CA TYR A 146 -7.98 -2.78 1.47
C TYR A 146 -8.48 -1.37 1.12
N VAL A 147 -8.71 -1.15 -0.18
CA VAL A 147 -9.12 0.13 -0.74
C VAL A 147 -10.49 0.55 -0.21
N GLU A 148 -11.46 -0.36 -0.20
CA GLU A 148 -12.82 -0.12 0.27
C GLU A 148 -12.84 0.16 1.78
N GLY A 149 -12.10 -0.64 2.56
CA GLY A 149 -11.98 -0.46 4.01
C GLY A 149 -11.45 0.92 4.39
N LEU A 150 -10.36 1.36 3.75
CA LEU A 150 -9.81 2.70 3.99
C LEU A 150 -10.69 3.80 3.39
N LYS A 151 -11.05 3.76 2.11
CA LYS A 151 -11.87 4.82 1.48
C LYS A 151 -13.18 5.04 2.24
N GLY A 152 -13.81 3.99 2.76
CA GLY A 152 -15.04 4.08 3.54
C GLY A 152 -14.92 4.88 4.84
N ILE A 153 -13.75 4.89 5.48
CA ILE A 153 -13.50 5.77 6.64
C ILE A 153 -13.01 7.15 6.21
N LEU A 154 -12.17 7.25 5.19
CA LEU A 154 -11.57 8.52 4.78
C LEU A 154 -12.61 9.48 4.20
N SER A 155 -13.64 8.97 3.53
CA SER A 155 -14.74 9.79 2.98
C SER A 155 -15.54 10.55 4.03
N LYS A 156 -15.40 10.23 5.32
CA LYS A 156 -16.08 10.92 6.43
C LYS A 156 -15.43 12.25 6.79
N TYR A 157 -14.21 12.51 6.32
CA TYR A 157 -13.38 13.64 6.75
C TYR A 157 -12.86 14.43 5.55
N SER A 158 -12.61 15.73 5.73
CA SER A 158 -12.15 16.63 4.67
C SER A 158 -10.70 17.10 4.83
N ASN A 159 -10.09 16.90 5.99
CA ASN A 159 -8.73 17.33 6.36
C ASN A 159 -7.72 16.17 6.35
N ILE A 160 -7.80 15.31 5.33
CA ILE A 160 -6.95 14.12 5.17
C ILE A 160 -6.22 14.12 3.84
N ILE A 161 -4.94 13.77 3.85
CA ILE A 161 -4.19 13.32 2.67
C ILE A 161 -3.81 11.85 2.85
N TYR A 162 -3.99 11.07 1.79
CA TYR A 162 -3.42 9.74 1.69
C TYR A 162 -2.18 9.79 0.77
N ALA A 163 -1.02 9.48 1.30
CA ALA A 163 0.26 9.49 0.61
C ALA A 163 0.75 8.06 0.40
N ALA A 164 0.98 7.69 -0.86
CA ALA A 164 1.48 6.38 -1.23
C ALA A 164 2.45 6.42 -2.41
N GLY A 165 3.16 5.30 -2.58
CA GLY A 165 4.03 5.03 -3.72
C GLY A 165 3.58 3.76 -4.42
N HIS A 166 4.50 2.83 -4.64
CA HIS A 166 4.30 1.52 -5.30
C HIS A 166 4.04 1.58 -6.80
N GLU A 167 3.20 2.50 -7.25
CA GLU A 167 3.04 2.73 -8.69
C GLU A 167 4.31 3.37 -9.24
N HIS A 168 4.89 2.77 -10.27
CA HIS A 168 6.12 3.24 -10.93
C HIS A 168 5.77 4.12 -12.14
N SER A 169 4.81 5.03 -11.95
CA SER A 169 4.25 5.92 -12.99
C SER A 169 4.40 7.39 -12.60
#